data_AF-A0A7S0VU74-F1
#
_entry.id   AF-A0A7S0VU74-F1
#
_cell.length_a   1.000
_cell.length_b   1.000
_cell.length_c   1.000
_cell.angle_alpha   90.00
_cell.angle_beta   90.00
_cell.angle_gamma   90.00
#
_symmetry.space_group_name_H-M   'P 1'
#
loop_
_entity.id
_entity.type
_entity.pdbx_description
1 polymer ?
#
loop_
_entity_poly.entity_id
_entity_poly.type
_entity_poly.pdbx_seq_one_letter_code
_entity_poly.pdbx_strand_id
1 'polypeptide(L)'
;MSGMGERVTGFVAGLGDRVVELSRDKWWKLALSIMIDIIGILTFLIPILGEFGDIFWAPMSSLLLFQMYGSPLLSGLALLEEGLPFTDLIPTATIGWLCEFTIVGSWLGLNLAQSAPSRPLRPNPRVTHID
;
A
#
# COMPACT_ATOMS: atom_id res chain seq x y z
N MET A 1 -20.48 25.47 11.84
CA MET A 1 -19.76 24.20 12.10
C MET A 1 -19.35 23.45 10.81
N SER A 2 -19.31 24.06 9.60
CA SER A 2 -19.01 23.34 8.35
C SER A 2 -17.54 23.40 7.87
N GLY A 3 -16.71 24.31 8.37
CA GLY A 3 -15.32 24.44 7.88
C GLY A 3 -14.31 23.42 8.42
N MET A 4 -14.57 22.80 9.59
CA MET A 4 -13.64 21.80 10.17
C MET A 4 -13.78 20.44 9.47
N GLY A 5 -15.00 20.03 9.13
CA GLY A 5 -15.27 18.77 8.44
C GLY A 5 -14.64 18.72 7.05
N GLU A 6 -14.82 19.76 6.24
CA GLU A 6 -14.25 19.84 4.88
C GLU A 6 -12.72 19.83 4.88
N ARG A 7 -12.08 20.45 5.90
CA ARG A 7 -10.62 20.45 6.04
C ARG A 7 -10.07 19.07 6.38
N VAL A 8 -10.75 18.33 7.26
CA VAL A 8 -10.36 16.97 7.63
C VAL A 8 -10.56 16.03 6.44
N THR A 9 -11.71 16.12 5.76
CA THR A 9 -11.99 15.29 4.58
C THR A 9 -10.99 15.57 3.45
N GLY A 10 -10.68 16.85 3.18
CA GLY A 10 -9.70 17.23 2.16
C GLY A 10 -8.28 16.75 2.49
N PHE A 11 -7.90 16.76 3.76
CA PHE A 11 -6.60 16.22 4.20
C PHE A 11 -6.52 14.70 4.01
N VAL A 12 -7.54 13.96 4.43
CA VAL A 12 -7.58 12.49 4.30
C VAL A 12 -7.61 12.08 2.83
N ALA A 13 -8.40 12.75 1.99
CA ALA A 13 -8.42 12.52 0.55
C ALA A 13 -7.03 12.80 -0.06
N GLY A 14 -6.41 13.93 0.30
CA GLY A 14 -5.07 14.28 -0.18
C GLY A 14 -3.97 13.33 0.28
N LEU A 15 -4.12 12.67 1.44
CA LEU A 15 -3.20 11.63 1.89
C LEU A 15 -3.33 10.37 1.02
N GLY A 16 -4.56 9.93 0.74
CA GLY A 16 -4.83 8.81 -0.16
C GLY A 16 -4.26 9.03 -1.57
N ASP A 17 -4.46 10.22 -2.13
CA ASP A 17 -3.94 10.59 -3.45
C ASP A 17 -2.40 10.50 -3.50
N ARG A 18 -1.71 10.91 -2.43
CA ARG A 18 -0.24 10.82 -2.33
C ARG A 18 0.25 9.39 -2.21
N VAL A 19 -0.45 8.54 -1.45
CA VAL A 19 -0.12 7.11 -1.36
C VAL A 19 -0.25 6.47 -2.75
N VAL A 20 -1.34 6.75 -3.46
CA VAL A 20 -1.56 6.27 -4.83
C VAL A 20 -0.52 6.82 -5.81
N GLU A 21 -0.10 8.08 -5.65
CA GLU A 21 0.94 8.68 -6.49
C GLU A 21 2.30 8.02 -6.26
N LEU A 22 2.72 7.85 -5.00
CA LEU A 22 3.98 7.19 -4.63
C LEU A 22 3.99 5.72 -5.05
N SER A 23 2.86 5.02 -4.94
CA SER A 23 2.74 3.62 -5.32
C SER A 23 2.80 3.38 -6.83
N ARG A 24 2.84 4.43 -7.69
CA ARG A 24 3.05 4.25 -9.13
C ARG A 24 4.48 3.88 -9.49
N ASP A 25 5.44 4.36 -8.71
CA ASP A 25 6.84 3.98 -8.91
C ASP A 25 7.08 2.61 -8.29
N LYS A 26 7.68 1.71 -9.09
CA LYS A 26 7.92 0.32 -8.70
C LYS A 26 8.66 0.21 -7.36
N TRP A 27 9.70 1.00 -7.15
CA TRP A 27 10.55 0.88 -5.97
C TRP A 27 9.93 1.55 -4.75
N TRP A 28 9.23 2.67 -4.94
CA TRP A 28 8.44 3.28 -3.86
C TRP A 28 7.29 2.39 -3.43
N LYS A 29 6.61 1.72 -4.38
CA LYS A 29 5.59 0.73 -4.05
C LYS A 29 6.15 -0.40 -3.19
N LEU A 30 7.33 -0.92 -3.54
CA LEU A 30 8.00 -1.95 -2.74
C LEU A 30 8.31 -1.46 -1.32
N ALA A 31 8.86 -0.25 -1.20
CA ALA A 31 9.20 0.33 0.10
C ALA A 31 7.95 0.50 0.99
N LEU A 32 6.83 0.96 0.42
CA LEU A 32 5.56 1.06 1.11
C LEU A 32 5.04 -0.32 1.54
N SER A 33 5.11 -1.33 0.66
CA SER A 33 4.70 -2.70 0.98
C SER A 33 5.49 -3.30 2.13
N ILE A 34 6.82 -3.19 2.09
CA ILE A 34 7.69 -3.67 3.16
C ILE A 34 7.37 -2.93 4.47
N MET A 35 7.14 -1.62 4.42
CA MET A 35 6.79 -0.85 5.61
C MET A 35 5.46 -1.31 6.22
N ILE A 36 4.43 -1.56 5.40
CA ILE A 36 3.14 -2.07 5.87
C ILE A 36 3.32 -3.42 6.57
N ASP A 37 4.02 -4.37 5.94
CA ASP A 37 4.25 -5.70 6.51
C ASP A 37 5.09 -5.65 7.80
N ILE A 38 6.10 -4.76 7.88
CA ILE A 38 6.89 -4.58 9.11
C ILE A 38 6.03 -4.04 10.25
N ILE A 39 5.10 -3.13 9.98
CA ILE A 39 4.22 -2.58 11.01
C ILE A 39 3.25 -3.66 11.52
N GLY A 40 2.70 -4.50 10.63
CA GLY A 40 1.88 -5.66 11.04
C GLY A 40 2.66 -6.58 11.98
N ILE A 41 3.85 -7.03 11.56
CA ILE A 41 4.70 -7.91 12.38
C ILE A 41 5.13 -7.26 13.72
N LEU A 42 5.37 -5.94 13.73
CA LEU A 42 5.75 -5.23 14.95
C LEU A 42 4.61 -5.19 15.98
N THR A 43 3.37 -5.17 15.50
CA THR A 43 2.14 -5.20 16.32
C THR A 43 2.05 -6.54 17.08
N PHE A 44 2.54 -7.63 16.48
CA PHE A 44 2.67 -8.94 17.13
C PHE A 44 3.71 -9.04 18.24
N LEU A 45 4.71 -8.15 18.29
CA LEU A 45 5.79 -8.22 19.27
C LEU A 45 5.31 -7.91 20.71
N ILE A 46 4.16 -7.25 20.85
CA ILE A 46 3.58 -6.90 22.14
C ILE A 46 2.18 -7.53 22.25
N PRO A 47 2.05 -8.79 22.72
CA PRO A 47 0.82 -9.58 22.60
C PRO A 47 -0.47 -8.93 23.13
N ILE A 48 -0.36 -8.04 24.11
CA ILE A 48 -1.53 -7.31 24.66
C ILE A 48 -1.81 -6.02 23.89
N LEU A 49 -0.79 -5.31 23.40
CA LEU A 49 -0.97 -4.08 22.62
C LEU A 49 -1.28 -4.38 21.15
N GLY A 50 -0.85 -5.54 20.67
CA GLY A 50 -1.05 -6.04 19.32
C GLY A 50 -2.53 -6.20 19.01
N GLU A 51 -3.23 -6.99 19.83
CA GLU A 51 -4.67 -7.23 19.65
C GLU A 51 -5.53 -5.94 19.66
N PHE A 52 -5.12 -4.90 20.41
CA PHE A 52 -5.77 -3.58 20.35
C PHE A 52 -5.32 -2.75 19.15
N GLY A 53 -4.08 -2.92 18.71
CA GLY A 53 -3.53 -2.33 17.49
C GLY A 53 -4.28 -2.80 16.26
N ASP A 54 -4.59 -4.10 16.18
CA ASP A 54 -5.26 -4.76 15.06
C ASP A 54 -6.65 -4.18 14.76
N ILE A 55 -7.36 -3.69 15.78
CA ILE A 55 -8.65 -2.99 15.62
C ILE A 55 -8.52 -1.76 14.70
N PHE A 56 -7.39 -1.08 14.77
CA PHE A 56 -7.11 0.10 13.94
C PHE A 56 -6.27 -0.26 12.72
N TRP A 57 -5.27 -1.13 12.90
CA TRP A 57 -4.30 -1.45 11.87
C TRP A 57 -4.88 -2.36 10.80
N ALA A 58 -5.69 -3.38 11.12
CA ALA A 58 -6.29 -4.26 10.12
C ALA A 58 -7.18 -3.51 9.10
N PRO A 59 -8.09 -2.59 9.52
CA PRO A 59 -8.82 -1.76 8.55
C PRO A 59 -7.92 -0.81 7.76
N MET A 60 -6.87 -0.25 8.38
CA MET A 60 -5.94 0.66 7.72
C MET A 60 -5.08 -0.06 6.68
N SER A 61 -4.50 -1.21 7.01
CA SER A 61 -3.70 -2.03 6.09
C SER A 61 -4.56 -2.49 4.91
N SER A 62 -5.77 -2.98 5.18
CA SER A 62 -6.75 -3.37 4.17
C SER A 62 -7.07 -2.23 3.20
N LEU A 63 -7.27 -1.00 3.70
CA LEU A 63 -7.54 0.18 2.88
C LEU A 63 -6.31 0.61 2.07
N LEU A 64 -5.12 0.61 2.67
CA LEU A 64 -3.86 0.95 1.99
C LEU A 64 -3.57 -0.02 0.84
N LEU A 65 -3.74 -1.33 1.06
CA LEU A 65 -3.55 -2.32 -0.02
C LEU A 65 -4.59 -2.17 -1.12
N PHE A 66 -5.84 -1.85 -0.78
CA PHE A 66 -6.86 -1.56 -1.80
C PHE A 66 -6.48 -0.32 -2.63
N GLN A 67 -6.00 0.75 -2.00
CA GLN A 67 -5.54 1.96 -2.70
C GLN A 67 -4.31 1.70 -3.58
N MET A 68 -3.34 0.92 -3.09
CA MET A 68 -2.11 0.63 -3.81
C MET A 68 -2.33 -0.34 -4.98
N TYR A 69 -3.07 -1.42 -4.78
CA TYR A 69 -3.17 -2.53 -5.73
C TYR A 69 -4.52 -2.66 -6.45
N GLY A 70 -5.55 -1.94 -5.99
CA GLY A 70 -6.90 -2.03 -6.54
C GLY A 70 -7.53 -3.43 -6.42
N SER A 71 -6.98 -4.29 -5.56
CA SER A 71 -7.37 -5.70 -5.45
C SER A 71 -8.15 -5.97 -4.17
N PRO A 72 -9.46 -6.27 -4.26
CA PRO A 72 -10.25 -6.69 -3.11
C PRO A 72 -9.70 -7.95 -2.44
N LEU A 73 -9.05 -8.83 -3.19
CA LEU A 73 -8.47 -10.06 -2.63
C LEU A 73 -7.28 -9.74 -1.72
N LEU A 74 -6.32 -8.92 -2.17
CA LEU A 74 -5.18 -8.53 -1.33
C LEU A 74 -5.64 -7.71 -0.11
N SER A 75 -6.59 -6.80 -0.32
CA SER A 75 -7.19 -6.00 0.75
C SER A 75 -7.91 -6.86 1.80
N GLY A 76 -8.65 -7.88 1.36
CA GLY A 76 -9.32 -8.84 2.24
C GLY A 76 -8.34 -9.77 2.94
N LEU A 77 -7.28 -10.20 2.26
CA LEU A 77 -6.22 -11.00 2.88
C LEU A 77 -5.48 -10.23 3.97
N ALA A 78 -5.13 -8.96 3.75
CA ALA A 78 -4.52 -8.12 4.78
C ALA A 78 -5.47 -7.86 5.97
N LEU A 79 -6.77 -7.70 5.73
CA LEU A 79 -7.75 -7.58 6.82
C LEU A 79 -7.84 -8.87 7.64
N LEU A 80 -7.85 -10.02 6.97
CA LEU A 80 -7.98 -11.33 7.61
C LEU A 80 -6.71 -11.72 8.35
N GLU A 81 -5.56 -11.40 7.78
CA GLU A 81 -4.27 -11.62 8.39
C GLU A 81 -4.19 -10.87 9.71
N GLU A 82 -4.25 -9.54 9.67
CA GLU A 82 -4.11 -8.66 10.85
C GLU A 82 -5.26 -8.82 11.84
N GLY A 83 -6.45 -9.25 11.38
CA GLY A 83 -7.62 -9.44 12.23
C GLY A 83 -7.67 -10.78 12.96
N LEU A 84 -6.83 -11.74 12.58
CA LEU A 84 -6.77 -13.06 13.19
C LEU A 84 -5.47 -13.21 14.00
N PRO A 85 -5.54 -13.68 15.25
CA PRO A 85 -4.32 -13.97 15.99
C PRO A 85 -3.56 -15.10 15.28
N PHE A 86 -2.22 -15.02 15.33
CA PHE A 86 -1.25 -15.96 14.74
C PHE A 86 -1.07 -15.95 13.21
N THR A 87 -1.74 -15.06 12.46
CA THR A 87 -1.62 -15.02 10.99
C THR A 87 -0.68 -13.95 10.43
N ASP A 88 -0.27 -12.94 11.20
CA ASP A 88 0.57 -11.77 10.81
C ASP A 88 2.03 -12.06 10.42
N LEU A 89 2.32 -13.29 10.04
CA LEU A 89 3.65 -13.68 9.57
C LEU A 89 3.75 -13.64 8.04
N ILE A 90 2.66 -13.36 7.35
CA ILE A 90 2.59 -13.42 5.89
C ILE A 90 2.84 -12.00 5.36
N PRO A 91 3.92 -11.73 4.61
CA PRO A 91 4.17 -10.39 4.09
C PRO A 91 3.23 -10.08 2.91
N THR A 92 1.93 -9.90 3.18
CA THR A 92 0.85 -9.82 2.19
C THR A 92 1.00 -8.62 1.26
N ALA A 93 1.45 -7.46 1.77
CA ALA A 93 1.70 -6.30 0.92
C ALA A 93 2.88 -6.55 -0.03
N THR A 94 3.96 -7.17 0.46
CA THR A 94 5.13 -7.53 -0.36
C THR A 94 4.80 -8.62 -1.37
N ILE A 95 3.93 -9.58 -1.03
CA ILE A 95 3.38 -10.55 -1.99
C ILE A 95 2.58 -9.84 -3.07
N GLY A 96 1.77 -8.84 -2.71
CA GLY A 96 1.06 -7.99 -3.67
C GLY A 96 2.02 -7.33 -4.68
N TRP A 97 3.15 -6.80 -4.19
CA TRP A 97 4.20 -6.26 -5.05
C TRP A 97 4.82 -7.30 -5.98
N LEU A 98 5.14 -8.49 -5.45
CA LEU A 98 5.66 -9.61 -6.25
C LEU A 98 4.67 -10.01 -7.34
N CYS A 99 3.38 -10.10 -7.01
CA CYS A 99 2.32 -10.43 -7.96
C CYS A 99 2.20 -9.41 -9.09
N GLU A 100 2.42 -8.12 -8.82
CA GLU A 100 2.29 -7.07 -9.84
C GLU A 100 3.52 -6.95 -10.75
N PHE A 101 4.73 -7.10 -10.19
CA PHE A 101 5.97 -6.83 -10.93
C PHE A 101 6.75 -8.07 -11.35
N THR A 102 6.27 -9.26 -11.02
CA THR A 102 6.87 -10.55 -11.43
C THR A 102 5.82 -11.45 -12.07
N ILE A 103 6.27 -12.60 -12.58
CA ILE A 103 5.36 -13.59 -13.18
C ILE A 103 4.40 -14.23 -12.16
N VAL A 104 4.68 -14.11 -10.86
CA VAL A 104 3.93 -14.77 -9.78
C VAL A 104 2.44 -14.44 -9.83
N GLY A 105 2.06 -13.19 -10.14
CA GLY A 105 0.64 -12.82 -10.23
C GLY A 105 -0.09 -13.58 -11.34
N SER A 106 0.58 -13.81 -12.47
CA SER A 106 0.04 -14.61 -13.57
C SER A 106 -0.14 -16.08 -13.18
N TRP A 107 0.77 -16.65 -12.39
CA TRP A 107 0.63 -18.02 -11.84
C TRP A 107 -0.55 -18.15 -10.89
N LEU A 108 -0.83 -17.11 -10.10
CA LEU A 108 -1.89 -17.08 -9.10
C LEU A 108 -3.25 -16.61 -9.67
N GLY A 109 -3.33 -16.28 -10.96
CA GLY A 109 -4.53 -15.72 -11.58
C GLY A 109 -4.91 -14.33 -11.04
N LEU A 110 -3.97 -13.65 -10.36
CA LEU A 110 -4.14 -12.32 -9.81
C LEU A 110 -3.91 -11.27 -10.90
N ASN A 111 -5.00 -10.77 -11.49
CA ASN A 111 -4.96 -9.64 -12.41
C ASN A 111 -4.96 -8.33 -11.62
N LEU A 112 -3.82 -7.99 -11.01
CA LEU A 112 -3.64 -6.70 -10.36
C LEU A 112 -3.57 -5.61 -11.44
N ALA A 113 -4.32 -4.52 -11.24
CA ALA A 113 -4.25 -3.39 -12.16
C ALA A 113 -2.81 -2.86 -12.16
N GLN A 114 -2.11 -2.99 -13.29
CA GLN A 114 -0.74 -2.50 -13.40
C GLN A 114 -0.74 -1.01 -13.12
N SER A 115 0.01 -0.60 -12.09
CA SER A 115 0.36 0.80 -11.91
C SER A 115 1.01 1.28 -13.20
N ALA A 116 0.46 2.33 -13.81
CA ALA A 116 0.99 2.87 -15.06
C ALA A 116 2.52 3.09 -14.91
N PRO A 117 3.33 2.74 -15.93
CA PRO A 117 4.78 2.82 -15.84
C PRO A 117 5.19 4.20 -15.35
N SER A 118 6.14 4.23 -14.41
CA SER A 118 6.78 5.45 -13.90
C SER A 118 7.01 6.41 -15.07
N ARG A 119 6.37 7.59 -14.99
CA ARG A 119 6.45 8.64 -16.03
C ARG A 119 7.91 8.71 -16.49
N PRO A 120 8.21 8.70 -17.81
CA PRO A 120 9.58 8.93 -18.25
C PRO A 120 10.06 10.20 -17.55
N LEU A 121 11.22 10.11 -16.88
CA LEU A 121 11.84 11.25 -16.20
C LEU A 121 11.68 12.44 -17.15
N ARG A 122 10.98 13.51 -16.72
CA ARG A 122 10.91 14.70 -17.56
C ARG A 122 12.37 15.04 -17.89
N PRO A 123 12.74 15.14 -19.17
CA PRO A 123 14.06 15.61 -19.53
C PRO A 123 14.30 16.91 -18.77
N ASN A 124 15.44 16.99 -18.09
CA ASN A 124 15.83 18.23 -17.43
C ASN A 124 15.85 19.32 -18.52
N PRO A 125 15.02 20.38 -18.43
CA PRO A 125 14.97 21.42 -19.46
C PRO A 125 16.29 22.20 -19.57
N ARG A 126 17.27 21.94 -18.69
CA ARG A 126 18.64 22.44 -18.81
C ARG A 126 19.53 21.68 -19.79
N VAL A 127 19.06 20.63 -20.45
CA VAL A 127 19.83 19.89 -21.47
C VAL A 127 19.16 19.97 -22.85
N THR A 128 18.72 21.18 -23.22
CA THR A 128 18.42 21.52 -24.60
C THR A 128 19.24 22.76 -24.95
N HIS A 129 20.13 22.61 -25.93
CA HIS A 129 21.11 23.57 -26.48
C HIS A 129 22.47 23.63 -25.80
N ILE A 130 23.38 22.78 -26.29
CA ILE A 130 24.76 23.16 -26.59
C ILE A 130 25.04 22.57 -27.97
N ASP A 131 25.12 23.44 -28.98
CA ASP A 131 25.60 23.12 -30.32
C ASP A 131 27.11 22.80 -30.31
#